data_AF-A0A3P7LH14-F1
#
_entry.id   AF-A0A3P7LH14-F1
#
_cell.length_a   1.000
_cell.length_b   1.000
_cell.length_c   1.000
_cell.angle_alpha   90.00
_cell.angle_beta   90.00
_cell.angle_gamma   90.00
#
_symmetry.space_group_name_H-M   'P 1'
#
loop_
_entity.id
_entity.type
_entity.pdbx_description
1 polymer ?
#
loop_
_entity_poly.entity_id
_entity_poly.type
_entity_poly.pdbx_seq_one_letter_code
_entity_poly.pdbx_strand_id
1 'polypeptide(L)'
;MSQKERDLAEDAEWKIFQKNTFTRWANEHLKQAKSSVTDIQTDFSDGLRLISLVEVLSGQKFARVNKRPTFRTQKLENVTMVLKFLEEHEGLKLVNIGNFYLSISSDFIDSTDIVDSRLKLILGLIWTLILHYSISLPMWEGEEELPQDDRGKGPTAKQRIVSWVNSKMPDLPVKNLTTDWNSGVAIGALVDACAPGLCPDWDTWGNRKPIENATEAMTAAEQWLEVPQLIRPEEMIDPKVDEKAMMTYLSQFPNAKLKEGAPLRPKINPARVRAYGPGLEPTGNTIGTPARFTVETFSAGRAQLEIIVLSPSGESVPCEVIKNEDRNLTYSCAYVPKKEGQYRVIIKYSGKEIPNSPYMIQVQGAPGDPKKVKLSGPGIEANGANFVGRRTFFNAFTAEAGAGTLAVEITDPIGRKDTIKPRITRADEQSPYLIEYTPKMEGEHRVTVYFAGQQVPTTPLPVKVGPRKCYTCIFRILRSTDQPILFQI
;
A
#
# COMPACT_ATOMS: atom_id res chain seq x y z
N MET A 1 -4.37 -1.02 49.06
CA MET A 1 -4.37 -2.47 48.76
C MET A 1 -3.08 -3.08 49.28
N SER A 2 -3.20 -3.99 50.24
CA SER A 2 -2.13 -4.83 50.75
C SER A 2 -1.63 -5.81 49.68
N GLN A 3 -0.43 -6.39 49.87
CA GLN A 3 0.13 -7.39 48.95
C GLN A 3 -0.80 -8.60 48.78
N LYS A 4 -1.42 -9.08 49.87
CA LYS A 4 -2.42 -10.16 49.81
C LYS A 4 -3.67 -9.79 49.00
N GLU A 5 -4.14 -8.55 49.08
CA GLU A 5 -5.28 -8.09 48.29
C GLU A 5 -4.94 -7.93 46.81
N ARG A 6 -3.69 -7.57 46.48
CA ARG A 6 -3.16 -7.58 45.11
C ARG A 6 -3.05 -9.00 44.58
N ASP A 7 -2.44 -9.91 45.33
CA ASP A 7 -2.27 -11.31 44.93
C ASP A 7 -3.65 -12.01 44.77
N LEU A 8 -4.64 -11.74 45.64
CA LEU A 8 -6.01 -12.26 45.48
C LEU A 8 -6.75 -11.67 44.27
N ALA A 9 -6.54 -10.39 43.97
CA ALA A 9 -7.13 -9.74 42.80
C ALA A 9 -6.48 -10.24 41.50
N GLU A 10 -5.16 -10.44 41.51
CA GLU A 10 -4.39 -10.97 40.38
C GLU A 10 -4.74 -12.43 40.08
N ASP A 11 -4.98 -13.24 41.11
CA ASP A 11 -5.39 -14.64 40.97
C ASP A 11 -6.88 -14.79 40.56
N ALA A 12 -7.64 -13.68 40.50
CA ALA A 12 -9.04 -13.64 40.11
C ALA A 12 -9.27 -13.25 38.65
N GLU A 13 -8.40 -12.41 38.04
CA GLU A 13 -8.61 -11.87 36.69
C GLU A 13 -8.59 -12.96 35.59
N TRP A 14 -7.61 -13.86 35.59
CA TRP A 14 -7.53 -14.93 34.59
C TRP A 14 -8.71 -15.91 34.69
N LYS A 15 -9.23 -16.14 35.91
CA LYS A 15 -10.43 -16.95 36.17
C LYS A 15 -11.68 -16.30 35.57
N ILE A 16 -11.74 -14.97 35.51
CA ILE A 16 -12.82 -14.23 34.86
C ILE A 16 -12.77 -14.42 33.35
N PHE A 17 -11.59 -14.30 32.71
CA PHE A 17 -11.47 -14.52 31.27
C PHE A 17 -11.81 -15.95 30.86
N GLN A 18 -11.35 -16.94 31.62
CA GLN A 18 -11.71 -18.33 31.40
C GLN A 18 -13.22 -18.56 31.58
N LYS A 19 -13.81 -18.04 32.67
CA LYS A 19 -15.26 -18.12 32.92
C LYS A 19 -16.06 -17.52 31.77
N ASN A 20 -15.69 -16.32 31.32
CA ASN A 20 -16.35 -15.62 30.22
C ASN A 20 -16.25 -16.42 28.91
N THR A 21 -15.04 -16.88 28.57
CA THR A 21 -14.78 -17.65 27.35
C THR A 21 -15.57 -18.95 27.32
N PHE A 22 -15.58 -19.70 28.43
CA PHE A 22 -16.33 -20.94 28.54
C PHE A 22 -17.84 -20.71 28.51
N THR A 23 -18.31 -19.59 29.06
CA THR A 23 -19.72 -19.18 28.97
C THR A 23 -20.12 -18.89 27.52
N ARG A 24 -19.29 -18.15 26.77
CA ARG A 24 -19.54 -17.87 25.35
C ARG A 24 -19.49 -19.14 24.51
N TRP A 25 -18.54 -20.03 24.77
CA TRP A 25 -18.46 -21.34 24.11
C TRP A 25 -19.72 -22.18 24.37
N ALA A 26 -20.18 -22.27 25.63
CA ALA A 26 -21.40 -23.00 25.95
C ALA A 26 -22.63 -22.41 25.25
N ASN A 27 -22.72 -21.07 25.18
CA ASN A 27 -23.81 -20.38 24.48
C ASN A 27 -23.79 -20.57 22.96
N GLU A 28 -22.60 -20.68 22.37
CA GLU A 28 -22.44 -20.95 20.94
C GLU A 28 -23.04 -22.30 20.54
N HIS A 29 -23.00 -23.29 21.44
CA HIS A 29 -23.69 -24.57 21.26
C HIS A 29 -25.16 -24.52 21.68
N LEU A 30 -25.46 -23.93 22.84
CA LEU A 30 -26.83 -23.87 23.38
C LEU A 30 -27.81 -23.08 22.51
N LYS A 31 -27.33 -22.15 21.67
CA LYS A 31 -28.21 -21.45 20.71
C LYS A 31 -28.93 -22.41 19.76
N GLN A 32 -28.33 -23.57 19.43
CA GLN A 32 -28.95 -24.62 18.62
C GLN A 32 -30.16 -25.25 19.34
N ALA A 33 -30.09 -25.33 20.68
CA ALA A 33 -31.18 -25.80 21.54
C ALA A 33 -32.12 -24.65 22.00
N LYS A 34 -31.97 -23.43 21.44
CA LYS A 34 -32.71 -22.22 21.87
C LYS A 34 -32.60 -21.96 23.38
N SER A 35 -31.43 -22.25 23.95
CA SER A 35 -31.11 -22.08 25.37
C SER A 35 -29.89 -21.17 25.52
N SER A 36 -29.67 -20.67 26.73
CA SER A 36 -28.51 -19.84 27.06
C SER A 36 -28.19 -19.88 28.55
N VAL A 37 -26.93 -19.63 28.86
CA VAL A 37 -26.35 -19.45 30.19
C VAL A 37 -25.86 -18.01 30.32
N THR A 38 -26.25 -17.34 31.39
CA THR A 38 -25.74 -16.01 31.78
C THR A 38 -24.61 -16.14 32.79
N ASP A 39 -24.77 -17.01 33.79
CA ASP A 39 -23.72 -17.33 34.75
C ASP A 39 -23.49 -18.84 34.80
N ILE A 40 -22.37 -19.26 34.20
CA ILE A 40 -21.97 -20.66 34.15
C ILE A 40 -21.82 -21.31 35.54
N GLN A 41 -21.60 -20.50 36.59
CA GLN A 41 -21.48 -20.98 37.96
C GLN A 41 -22.79 -21.54 38.50
N THR A 42 -23.93 -20.93 38.16
CA THR A 42 -25.23 -21.22 38.79
C THR A 42 -26.22 -21.81 37.82
N ASP A 43 -26.16 -21.45 36.53
CA ASP A 43 -27.19 -21.82 35.54
C ASP A 43 -27.15 -23.30 35.14
N PHE A 44 -26.07 -24.01 35.46
CA PHE A 44 -25.96 -25.47 35.32
C PHE A 44 -26.42 -26.25 36.56
N SER A 45 -26.67 -25.58 37.69
CA SER A 45 -26.95 -26.22 38.99
C SER A 45 -28.22 -27.08 39.01
N ASP A 46 -29.15 -26.87 38.08
CA ASP A 46 -30.37 -27.67 37.95
C ASP A 46 -30.26 -28.85 36.97
N GLY A 47 -29.13 -28.92 36.26
CA GLY A 47 -28.79 -29.93 35.26
C GLY A 47 -29.46 -29.74 33.90
N LEU A 48 -30.49 -28.89 33.73
CA LEU A 48 -31.26 -28.81 32.48
C LEU A 48 -30.45 -28.22 31.32
N ARG A 49 -29.72 -27.13 31.59
CA ARG A 49 -28.85 -26.52 30.58
C ARG A 49 -27.62 -27.38 30.29
N LEU A 50 -27.12 -28.10 31.29
CA LEU A 50 -25.99 -29.01 31.12
C LEU A 50 -26.39 -30.19 30.24
N ILE A 51 -27.58 -30.78 30.48
CA ILE A 51 -28.18 -31.78 29.60
C ILE A 51 -28.28 -31.23 28.18
N SER A 52 -28.90 -30.06 28.00
CA SER A 52 -29.08 -29.45 26.68
C SER A 52 -27.76 -29.24 25.94
N LEU A 53 -26.72 -28.82 26.66
CA LEU A 53 -25.37 -28.64 26.11
C LEU A 53 -24.78 -29.99 25.65
N VAL A 54 -24.82 -31.01 26.51
CA VAL A 54 -24.28 -32.33 26.15
C VAL A 54 -25.07 -32.98 25.01
N GLU A 55 -26.39 -32.82 24.96
CA GLU A 55 -27.20 -33.31 23.83
C GLU A 55 -26.79 -32.68 22.49
N VAL A 56 -26.46 -31.39 22.48
CA VAL A 56 -25.99 -30.70 21.27
C VAL A 56 -24.60 -31.20 20.88
N LEU A 57 -23.72 -31.40 21.85
CA LEU A 57 -22.32 -31.83 21.61
C LEU A 57 -22.23 -33.29 21.14
N SER A 58 -22.92 -34.21 21.81
CA SER A 58 -22.87 -35.65 21.49
C SER A 58 -23.86 -36.07 20.40
N GLY A 59 -24.87 -35.24 20.13
CA GLY A 59 -26.00 -35.59 19.27
C GLY A 59 -26.97 -36.62 19.88
N GLN A 60 -26.76 -37.06 21.12
CA GLN A 60 -27.60 -38.03 21.82
C GLN A 60 -28.68 -37.33 22.66
N LYS A 61 -29.84 -37.97 22.83
CA LYS A 61 -30.96 -37.44 23.65
C LYS A 61 -31.12 -38.20 24.95
N PHE A 62 -31.36 -37.48 26.06
CA PHE A 62 -31.59 -38.09 27.37
C PHE A 62 -33.08 -38.37 27.62
N ALA A 63 -33.41 -39.59 28.01
CA ALA A 63 -34.81 -40.03 28.15
C ALA A 63 -35.46 -39.71 29.52
N ARG A 64 -34.70 -39.77 30.62
CA ARG A 64 -35.25 -39.74 32.01
C ARG A 64 -35.08 -38.39 32.73
N VAL A 65 -35.13 -37.29 32.00
CA VAL A 65 -34.80 -35.95 32.54
C VAL A 65 -35.92 -35.41 33.45
N ASN A 66 -35.55 -34.94 34.65
CA ASN A 66 -36.43 -34.15 35.50
C ASN A 66 -36.61 -32.75 34.89
N LYS A 67 -37.73 -32.51 34.20
CA LYS A 67 -37.99 -31.27 33.45
C LYS A 67 -38.23 -30.03 34.30
N ARG A 68 -38.55 -30.21 35.58
CA ARG A 68 -38.81 -29.13 36.56
C ARG A 68 -38.16 -29.48 37.90
N PRO A 69 -36.82 -29.46 38.00
CA PRO A 69 -36.11 -29.92 39.18
C PRO A 69 -36.12 -28.86 40.29
N THR A 70 -37.20 -28.83 41.08
CA THR A 70 -37.35 -27.90 42.22
C THR A 70 -36.60 -28.38 43.45
N PHE A 71 -36.56 -29.70 43.67
CA PHE A 71 -35.87 -30.30 44.81
C PHE A 71 -34.42 -30.60 44.49
N ARG A 72 -33.54 -30.44 45.48
CA ARG A 72 -32.10 -30.74 45.35
C ARG A 72 -31.85 -32.16 44.80
N THR A 73 -32.63 -33.14 45.24
CA THR A 73 -32.54 -34.53 44.76
C THR A 73 -32.78 -34.64 43.25
N GLN A 74 -33.79 -33.96 42.71
CA GLN A 74 -34.08 -33.94 41.27
C GLN A 74 -32.96 -33.27 40.45
N LYS A 75 -32.35 -32.21 41.01
CA LYS A 75 -31.18 -31.56 40.40
C LYS A 75 -29.98 -32.51 40.35
N LEU A 76 -29.71 -33.21 41.46
CA LEU A 76 -28.64 -34.21 41.55
C LEU A 76 -28.86 -35.37 40.58
N GLU A 77 -30.09 -35.85 40.42
CA GLU A 77 -30.44 -36.90 39.45
C GLU A 77 -30.15 -36.47 38.01
N ASN A 78 -30.55 -35.25 37.63
CA ASN A 78 -30.25 -34.69 36.31
C ASN A 78 -28.74 -34.62 36.05
N VAL A 79 -27.99 -34.05 36.98
CA VAL A 79 -26.54 -33.89 36.83
C VAL A 79 -25.84 -35.25 36.81
N THR A 80 -26.20 -36.17 37.71
CA THR A 80 -25.59 -37.51 37.80
C THR A 80 -25.78 -38.28 36.49
N MET A 81 -26.93 -38.15 35.84
CA MET A 81 -27.18 -38.76 34.54
C MET A 81 -26.21 -38.27 33.46
N VAL A 82 -25.95 -36.96 33.41
CA VAL A 82 -24.99 -36.39 32.46
C VAL A 82 -23.58 -36.88 32.76
N LEU A 83 -23.14 -36.83 34.01
CA LEU A 83 -21.78 -37.25 34.39
C LEU A 83 -21.55 -38.73 34.04
N LYS A 84 -22.52 -39.61 34.34
CA LYS A 84 -22.45 -41.03 33.94
C LYS A 84 -22.39 -41.21 32.43
N PHE A 85 -23.17 -40.45 31.67
CA PHE A 85 -23.13 -40.51 30.21
C PHE A 85 -21.74 -40.13 29.68
N LEU A 86 -21.16 -39.04 30.19
CA LEU A 86 -19.83 -38.58 29.79
C LEU A 86 -18.74 -39.61 30.12
N GLU A 87 -18.82 -40.30 31.27
CA GLU A 87 -17.84 -41.33 31.65
C GLU A 87 -18.05 -42.66 30.91
N GLU A 88 -19.27 -43.18 30.91
CA GLU A 88 -19.57 -44.54 30.44
C GLU A 88 -19.75 -44.63 28.92
N HIS A 89 -20.33 -43.60 28.29
CA HIS A 89 -20.63 -43.62 26.85
C HIS A 89 -19.61 -42.85 26.01
N GLU A 90 -19.19 -41.67 26.48
CA GLU A 90 -18.20 -40.84 25.77
C GLU A 90 -16.75 -41.16 26.18
N GLY A 91 -16.56 -41.97 27.22
CA GLY A 91 -15.24 -42.42 27.69
C GLY A 91 -14.39 -41.31 28.32
N LEU A 92 -15.01 -40.24 28.81
CA LEU A 92 -14.30 -39.11 29.40
C LEU A 92 -13.79 -39.41 30.80
N LYS A 93 -12.54 -39.02 31.07
CA LYS A 93 -11.97 -39.07 32.42
C LYS A 93 -12.26 -37.75 33.14
N LEU A 94 -13.32 -37.72 33.95
CA LEU A 94 -13.74 -36.54 34.69
C LEU A 94 -12.94 -36.36 36.00
N VAL A 95 -11.64 -36.08 35.86
CA VAL A 95 -10.73 -35.91 37.00
C VAL A 95 -10.88 -34.53 37.65
N ASN A 96 -10.85 -34.48 38.98
CA ASN A 96 -10.81 -33.27 39.78
C ASN A 96 -9.47 -32.54 39.56
N ILE A 97 -9.48 -31.39 38.87
CA ILE A 97 -8.30 -30.55 38.58
C ILE A 97 -7.88 -29.73 39.84
N GLY A 98 -8.25 -30.21 41.03
CA GLY A 98 -8.45 -29.42 42.24
C GLY A 98 -7.31 -29.40 43.25
N ASN A 99 -6.71 -30.54 43.59
CA ASN A 99 -5.83 -30.64 44.76
C ASN A 99 -4.61 -31.54 44.49
N PHE A 100 -3.42 -30.94 44.48
CA PHE A 100 -2.15 -31.67 44.61
C PHE A 100 -1.78 -31.95 46.08
N TYR A 101 -2.64 -31.60 47.05
CA TYR A 101 -2.41 -31.82 48.48
C TYR A 101 -3.71 -32.22 49.19
N LEU A 102 -4.20 -33.44 48.95
CA LEU A 102 -4.76 -34.36 49.96
C LEU A 102 -5.38 -35.54 49.22
N SER A 103 -4.62 -36.63 49.12
CA SER A 103 -5.08 -37.91 48.62
C SER A 103 -5.99 -38.58 49.66
N ILE A 104 -7.31 -38.38 49.56
CA ILE A 104 -8.30 -39.30 50.13
C ILE A 104 -9.57 -39.30 49.24
N SER A 105 -9.72 -40.34 48.41
CA SER A 105 -11.00 -40.89 47.89
C SER A 105 -12.01 -40.02 47.10
N SER A 106 -11.73 -38.75 46.74
CA SER A 106 -12.71 -37.83 46.10
C SER A 106 -12.20 -37.11 44.83
N ASP A 107 -11.43 -37.82 44.01
CA ASP A 107 -10.75 -37.25 42.84
C ASP A 107 -11.62 -37.14 41.57
N PHE A 108 -12.93 -37.35 41.67
CA PHE A 108 -13.88 -37.23 40.56
C PHE A 108 -14.88 -36.11 40.82
N ILE A 109 -15.30 -35.41 39.75
CA ILE A 109 -16.41 -34.47 39.87
C ILE A 109 -17.69 -35.24 40.20
N ASP A 110 -18.33 -34.87 41.31
CA ASP A 110 -19.61 -35.42 41.73
C ASP A 110 -20.75 -34.48 41.32
N SER A 111 -22.00 -34.98 41.38
CA SER A 111 -23.15 -34.16 41.02
C SER A 111 -23.38 -32.98 41.99
N THR A 112 -22.89 -33.08 43.22
CA THR A 112 -22.97 -31.99 44.21
C THR A 112 -22.05 -30.83 43.84
N ASP A 113 -20.92 -31.06 43.15
CA ASP A 113 -20.03 -30.01 42.64
C ASP A 113 -20.76 -28.98 41.79
N ILE A 114 -21.65 -29.47 40.92
CA ILE A 114 -22.39 -28.65 39.96
C ILE A 114 -23.63 -28.07 40.63
N VAL A 115 -24.37 -28.88 41.39
CA VAL A 115 -25.59 -28.42 42.09
C VAL A 115 -25.26 -27.35 43.14
N ASP A 116 -24.09 -27.45 43.81
CA ASP A 116 -23.60 -26.46 44.79
C ASP A 116 -22.82 -25.31 44.15
N SER A 117 -22.82 -25.21 42.82
CA SER A 117 -22.23 -24.07 42.10
C SER A 117 -20.74 -23.88 42.38
N ARG A 118 -19.96 -24.98 42.52
CA ARG A 118 -18.51 -24.96 42.75
C ARG A 118 -17.77 -24.57 41.47
N LEU A 119 -17.58 -23.25 41.26
CA LEU A 119 -17.06 -22.66 40.02
C LEU A 119 -15.81 -23.38 39.44
N LYS A 120 -14.80 -23.65 40.26
CA LYS A 120 -13.54 -24.29 39.80
C LYS A 120 -13.79 -25.64 39.11
N LEU A 121 -14.74 -26.42 39.64
CA LEU A 121 -15.04 -27.78 39.18
C LEU A 121 -15.96 -27.75 37.97
N ILE A 122 -16.90 -26.79 37.94
CA ILE A 122 -17.69 -26.49 36.75
C ILE A 122 -16.79 -26.07 35.58
N LEU A 123 -15.83 -25.15 35.79
CA LEU A 123 -14.87 -24.77 34.74
C LEU A 123 -14.01 -25.96 34.31
N GLY A 124 -13.62 -26.85 35.25
CA GLY A 124 -12.94 -28.09 34.94
C GLY A 124 -13.75 -29.02 34.03
N LEU A 125 -15.04 -29.22 34.32
CA LEU A 125 -15.94 -30.02 33.48
C LEU A 125 -16.10 -29.41 32.08
N ILE A 126 -16.36 -28.11 32.00
CA ILE A 126 -16.55 -27.43 30.70
C ILE A 126 -15.26 -27.48 29.87
N TRP A 127 -14.10 -27.35 30.51
CA TRP A 127 -12.82 -27.59 29.84
C TRP A 127 -12.70 -29.02 29.29
N THR A 128 -13.10 -30.03 30.05
CA THR A 128 -13.08 -31.43 29.56
C THR A 128 -13.97 -31.60 28.33
N LEU A 129 -15.14 -30.96 28.30
CA LEU A 129 -16.02 -30.95 27.12
C LEU A 129 -15.39 -30.23 25.92
N ILE A 130 -14.80 -29.05 26.13
CA ILE A 130 -14.08 -28.31 25.07
C ILE A 130 -12.93 -29.15 24.52
N LEU A 131 -12.09 -29.67 25.41
CA LEU A 131 -10.93 -30.48 25.05
C LEU A 131 -11.36 -31.68 24.22
N HIS A 132 -12.43 -32.37 24.61
CA HIS A 132 -12.93 -33.52 23.86
C HIS A 132 -13.57 -33.12 22.53
N TYR A 133 -14.67 -32.36 22.55
CA TYR A 133 -15.50 -32.11 21.38
C TYR A 133 -14.96 -31.07 20.41
N SER A 134 -14.20 -30.08 20.88
CA SER A 134 -13.67 -29.00 20.03
C SER A 134 -12.23 -29.24 19.60
N ILE A 135 -11.44 -30.00 20.37
CA ILE A 135 -10.00 -30.15 20.11
C ILE A 135 -9.59 -31.59 19.79
N SER A 136 -10.11 -32.60 20.49
CA SER A 136 -9.58 -33.97 20.38
C SER A 136 -10.33 -34.80 19.35
N LEU A 137 -11.66 -34.72 19.35
CA LEU A 137 -12.55 -35.50 18.51
C LEU A 137 -12.55 -35.08 17.03
N PRO A 138 -12.54 -33.77 16.67
CA PRO A 138 -12.55 -33.37 15.27
C PRO A 138 -11.27 -33.78 14.55
N MET A 139 -11.40 -34.27 13.31
CA MET A 139 -10.27 -34.42 12.39
C MET A 139 -10.08 -33.09 11.64
N TRP A 140 -8.85 -32.57 11.61
CA TRP A 140 -8.56 -31.34 10.88
C TRP A 140 -8.14 -31.65 9.45
N GLU A 141 -8.40 -30.74 8.52
CA GLU A 141 -8.05 -30.94 7.12
C GLU A 141 -6.55 -31.23 6.95
N GLY A 142 -6.24 -32.32 6.24
CA GLY A 142 -4.87 -32.80 6.01
C GLY A 142 -4.32 -33.73 7.10
N GLU A 143 -5.06 -33.98 8.18
CA GLU A 143 -4.74 -35.03 9.14
C GLU A 143 -5.45 -36.34 8.75
N GLU A 144 -4.68 -37.37 8.40
CA GLU A 144 -5.20 -38.74 8.23
C GLU A 144 -5.19 -39.49 9.58
N GLU A 145 -4.10 -39.34 10.33
CA GLU A 145 -3.93 -39.84 11.70
C GLU A 145 -3.09 -38.87 12.53
N LEU A 146 -3.30 -38.85 13.85
CA LEU A 146 -2.47 -38.06 14.75
C LEU A 146 -1.10 -38.72 14.94
N PRO A 147 0.02 -37.99 14.77
CA PRO A 147 1.37 -38.52 14.98
C PRO A 147 1.50 -39.09 16.40
N GLN A 148 2.07 -40.28 16.55
CA GLN A 148 2.33 -40.87 17.86
C GLN A 148 3.83 -40.80 18.18
N ASP A 149 4.16 -40.54 19.44
CA ASP A 149 5.53 -40.70 19.93
C ASP A 149 5.91 -42.19 20.00
N ASP A 150 7.18 -42.49 20.28
CA ASP A 150 7.70 -43.86 20.37
C ASP A 150 6.99 -44.73 21.44
N ARG A 151 6.17 -44.12 22.29
CA ARG A 151 5.37 -44.77 23.35
C ARG A 151 3.90 -44.91 22.96
N GLY A 152 3.56 -44.63 21.69
CA GLY A 152 2.20 -44.67 21.17
C GLY A 152 1.30 -43.54 21.68
N LYS A 153 1.87 -42.45 22.24
CA LYS A 153 1.09 -41.30 22.71
C LYS A 153 1.06 -40.20 21.66
N GLY A 154 -0.15 -39.79 21.28
CA GLY A 154 -0.36 -38.65 20.40
C GLY A 154 0.07 -37.31 21.03
N PRO A 155 0.10 -36.21 20.25
CA PRO A 155 0.40 -34.89 20.75
C PRO A 155 -0.63 -34.45 21.78
N THR A 156 -0.20 -33.65 22.76
CA THR A 156 -1.14 -32.91 23.61
C THR A 156 -1.98 -31.96 22.78
N ALA A 157 -3.17 -31.60 23.25
CA ALA A 157 -4.04 -30.64 22.58
C ALA A 157 -3.34 -29.30 22.27
N LYS A 158 -2.50 -28.82 23.20
CA LYS A 158 -1.66 -27.63 22.99
C LYS A 158 -0.70 -27.82 21.83
N GLN A 159 0.06 -28.92 21.82
CA GLN A 159 1.00 -29.21 20.75
C GLN A 159 0.29 -29.33 19.41
N ARG A 160 -0.86 -29.99 19.36
CA ARG A 160 -1.68 -30.11 18.13
C ARG A 160 -2.05 -28.72 17.58
N ILE A 161 -2.59 -27.84 18.42
CA ILE A 161 -2.95 -26.46 18.02
C ILE A 161 -1.70 -25.70 17.54
N VAL A 162 -0.62 -25.69 18.32
CA VAL A 162 0.60 -24.95 17.97
C VAL A 162 1.21 -25.46 16.66
N SER A 163 1.26 -26.78 16.45
CA SER A 163 1.74 -27.38 15.20
C SER A 163 0.88 -26.98 14.00
N TRP A 164 -0.45 -26.99 14.15
CA TRP A 164 -1.36 -26.56 13.08
C TRP A 164 -1.24 -25.06 12.78
N VAL A 165 -1.18 -24.21 13.82
CA VAL A 165 -0.99 -22.76 13.67
C VAL A 165 0.32 -22.46 12.94
N ASN A 166 1.42 -23.11 13.33
CA ASN A 166 2.73 -22.90 12.72
C ASN A 166 2.84 -23.47 11.30
N SER A 167 2.07 -24.50 10.95
CA SER A 167 2.01 -24.98 9.57
C SER A 167 1.29 -24.00 8.65
N LYS A 168 0.30 -23.25 9.18
CA LYS A 168 -0.39 -22.18 8.46
C LYS A 168 0.41 -20.89 8.35
N MET A 169 1.23 -20.57 9.36
CA MET A 169 2.03 -19.33 9.42
C MET A 169 3.54 -19.61 9.60
N PRO A 170 4.21 -20.18 8.58
CA PRO A 170 5.64 -20.50 8.69
C PRO A 170 6.53 -19.25 8.88
N ASP A 171 6.08 -18.09 8.40
CA ASP A 171 6.82 -16.82 8.51
C ASP A 171 6.74 -16.17 9.90
N LEU A 172 5.79 -16.58 10.73
CA LEU A 172 5.59 -16.07 12.10
C LEU A 172 5.26 -17.22 13.07
N PRO A 173 6.25 -18.07 13.40
CA PRO A 173 6.01 -19.22 14.28
C PRO A 173 5.76 -18.78 15.73
N VAL A 174 4.70 -19.29 16.33
CA VAL A 174 4.37 -19.13 17.74
C VAL A 174 4.91 -20.30 18.58
N LYS A 175 5.29 -20.01 19.82
CA LYS A 175 5.85 -20.93 20.82
C LYS A 175 4.86 -21.23 21.94
N ASN A 176 3.93 -20.31 22.22
CA ASN A 176 2.93 -20.45 23.26
C ASN A 176 1.54 -19.97 22.79
N LEU A 177 0.52 -20.31 23.57
CA LEU A 177 -0.87 -19.90 23.35
C LEU A 177 -1.28 -18.82 24.36
N THR A 178 -0.35 -17.94 24.73
CA THR A 178 -0.58 -16.81 25.62
C THR A 178 0.09 -15.56 25.05
N THR A 179 1.31 -15.25 25.50
CA THR A 179 1.98 -13.97 25.24
C THR A 179 2.36 -13.72 23.78
N ASP A 180 2.55 -14.76 22.96
CA ASP A 180 2.86 -14.61 21.54
C ASP A 180 1.71 -13.97 20.74
N TRP A 181 0.50 -13.99 21.31
CA TRP A 181 -0.71 -13.43 20.70
C TRP A 181 -1.01 -12.01 21.16
N ASN A 182 -0.32 -11.51 22.19
CA ASN A 182 -0.70 -10.26 22.85
C ASN A 182 -0.50 -9.00 21.98
N SER A 183 0.33 -9.07 20.94
CA SER A 183 0.50 -7.95 20.01
C SER A 183 -0.67 -7.79 19.02
N GLY A 184 -1.57 -8.77 18.94
CA GLY A 184 -2.61 -8.86 17.91
C GLY A 184 -2.09 -9.18 16.50
N VAL A 185 -0.77 -9.27 16.30
CA VAL A 185 -0.16 -9.55 14.98
C VAL A 185 -0.35 -11.02 14.60
N ALA A 186 -0.14 -11.95 15.54
CA ALA A 186 -0.25 -13.38 15.29
C ALA A 186 -1.68 -13.79 14.87
N ILE A 187 -2.72 -13.17 15.46
CA ILE A 187 -4.11 -13.43 15.04
C ILE A 187 -4.41 -12.84 13.66
N GLY A 188 -3.86 -11.66 13.33
CA GLY A 188 -3.95 -11.10 11.97
C GLY A 188 -3.29 -12.00 10.92
N ALA A 189 -2.08 -12.49 11.21
CA ALA A 189 -1.39 -13.45 10.38
C ALA A 189 -2.19 -14.75 10.20
N LEU A 190 -2.85 -15.24 11.26
CA LEU A 190 -3.60 -16.49 11.21
C LEU A 190 -4.86 -16.34 10.36
N VAL A 191 -5.58 -15.23 10.53
CA VAL A 191 -6.77 -14.90 9.74
C VAL A 191 -6.42 -14.77 8.26
N ASP A 192 -5.31 -14.09 7.93
CA ASP A 192 -4.84 -13.96 6.55
C ASP A 192 -4.34 -15.30 5.99
N ALA A 193 -3.69 -16.15 6.80
CA ALA A 193 -3.28 -17.49 6.37
C ALA A 193 -4.48 -18.40 6.09
N CYS A 194 -5.59 -18.24 6.82
CA CYS A 194 -6.82 -18.98 6.57
C CYS A 194 -7.57 -18.46 5.33
N ALA A 195 -7.59 -17.14 5.11
CA ALA A 195 -8.14 -16.53 3.90
C ALA A 195 -7.31 -15.31 3.47
N PRO A 196 -6.37 -15.51 2.52
CA PRO A 196 -5.47 -14.45 2.06
C PRO A 196 -6.24 -13.23 1.56
N GLY A 197 -5.97 -12.10 2.18
CA GLY A 197 -6.57 -10.81 1.87
C GLY A 197 -7.60 -10.30 2.87
N LEU A 198 -7.93 -11.07 3.92
CA LEU A 198 -8.67 -10.52 5.05
C LEU A 198 -7.80 -9.54 5.86
N CYS A 199 -6.55 -9.92 6.17
CA CYS A 199 -5.59 -9.10 6.92
C CYS A 199 -4.24 -9.00 6.15
N PRO A 200 -4.22 -8.52 4.90
CA PRO A 200 -3.06 -8.64 3.99
C PRO A 200 -1.78 -7.93 4.45
N ASP A 201 -1.91 -6.98 5.37
CA ASP A 201 -0.90 -6.06 5.87
C ASP A 201 -0.49 -6.35 7.32
N TRP A 202 -0.87 -7.52 7.85
CA TRP A 202 -0.56 -7.96 9.21
C TRP A 202 0.94 -7.84 9.55
N ASP A 203 1.83 -8.03 8.57
CA ASP A 203 3.29 -7.97 8.73
C ASP A 203 3.82 -6.55 8.92
N THR A 204 2.98 -5.54 8.68
CA THR A 204 3.29 -4.13 8.93
C THR A 204 2.64 -3.58 10.20
N TRP A 205 1.78 -4.37 10.85
CA TRP A 205 1.12 -3.97 12.08
C TRP A 205 2.15 -3.79 13.20
N GLY A 206 2.21 -2.59 13.77
CA GLY A 206 3.14 -2.28 14.84
C GLY A 206 2.67 -2.83 16.19
N ASN A 207 3.60 -3.24 17.05
CA ASN A 207 3.33 -3.71 18.42
C ASN A 207 2.75 -2.63 19.36
N ARG A 208 2.54 -1.39 18.89
CA ARG A 208 2.04 -0.27 19.68
C ARG A 208 0.51 -0.19 19.74
N LYS A 209 -0.20 -1.01 18.95
CA LYS A 209 -1.67 -0.98 18.81
C LYS A 209 -2.30 -2.38 18.93
N PRO A 210 -2.02 -3.13 20.01
CA PRO A 210 -2.44 -4.52 20.14
C PRO A 210 -3.94 -4.72 20.05
N ILE A 211 -4.72 -3.82 20.67
CA ILE A 211 -6.18 -3.88 20.65
C ILE A 211 -6.76 -3.63 19.26
N GLU A 212 -6.22 -2.67 18.50
CA GLU A 212 -6.69 -2.38 17.14
C GLU A 212 -6.41 -3.59 16.23
N ASN A 213 -5.18 -4.14 16.31
CA ASN A 213 -4.76 -5.32 15.56
C ASN A 213 -5.68 -6.53 15.84
N ALA A 214 -5.88 -6.85 17.12
CA ALA A 214 -6.72 -7.99 17.53
C ALA A 214 -8.18 -7.77 17.14
N THR A 215 -8.71 -6.55 17.31
CA THR A 215 -10.10 -6.22 16.95
C THR A 215 -10.33 -6.36 15.45
N GLU A 216 -9.42 -5.85 14.61
CA GLU A 216 -9.53 -5.96 13.14
C GLU A 216 -9.53 -7.43 12.71
N ALA A 217 -8.56 -8.21 13.16
CA ALA A 217 -8.43 -9.62 12.80
C ALA A 217 -9.62 -10.46 13.29
N MET A 218 -10.00 -10.35 14.56
CA MET A 218 -11.07 -11.15 15.15
C MET A 218 -12.45 -10.79 14.59
N THR A 219 -12.69 -9.51 14.27
CA THR A 219 -13.92 -9.09 13.59
C THR A 219 -13.98 -9.67 12.18
N ALA A 220 -12.85 -9.67 11.44
CA ALA A 220 -12.80 -10.29 10.13
C ALA A 220 -13.03 -11.81 10.20
N ALA A 221 -12.46 -12.49 11.20
CA ALA A 221 -12.66 -13.91 11.43
C ALA A 221 -14.13 -14.25 11.73
N GLU A 222 -14.80 -13.48 12.58
CA GLU A 222 -16.22 -13.68 12.90
C GLU A 222 -17.12 -13.44 11.68
N GLN A 223 -16.88 -12.34 10.97
CA GLN A 223 -17.72 -11.96 9.83
C GLN A 223 -17.55 -12.91 8.65
N TRP A 224 -16.31 -13.27 8.31
CA TRP A 224 -15.98 -13.90 7.03
C TRP A 224 -15.47 -15.33 7.14
N LEU A 225 -15.01 -15.78 8.31
CA LEU A 225 -14.52 -17.15 8.54
C LEU A 225 -15.43 -18.00 9.43
N GLU A 226 -16.57 -17.44 9.88
CA GLU A 226 -17.50 -18.09 10.81
C GLU A 226 -16.85 -18.48 12.15
N VAL A 227 -15.86 -17.70 12.60
CA VAL A 227 -15.18 -17.92 13.88
C VAL A 227 -15.73 -16.95 14.92
N PRO A 228 -16.70 -17.35 15.77
CA PRO A 228 -17.27 -16.46 16.77
C PRO A 228 -16.24 -16.08 17.85
N GLN A 229 -16.36 -14.85 18.36
CA GLN A 229 -15.45 -14.28 19.37
C GLN A 229 -15.71 -14.85 20.77
N LEU A 230 -15.29 -16.10 20.99
CA LEU A 230 -15.38 -16.76 22.30
C LEU A 230 -14.51 -16.06 23.35
N ILE A 231 -13.35 -15.58 22.95
CA ILE A 231 -12.53 -14.62 23.70
C ILE A 231 -12.70 -13.25 23.04
N ARG A 232 -12.65 -12.17 23.83
CA ARG A 232 -12.66 -10.80 23.29
C ARG A 232 -11.25 -10.32 22.91
N PRO A 233 -11.12 -9.33 22.02
CA PRO A 233 -9.83 -8.75 21.69
C PRO A 233 -9.04 -8.26 22.91
N GLU A 234 -9.71 -7.61 23.88
CA GLU A 234 -9.08 -7.13 25.11
C GLU A 234 -8.58 -8.28 26.00
N GLU A 235 -9.32 -9.40 26.02
CA GLU A 235 -8.98 -10.59 26.81
C GLU A 235 -7.80 -11.36 26.16
N MET A 236 -7.73 -11.42 24.82
CA MET A 236 -6.63 -12.06 24.09
C MET A 236 -5.30 -11.33 24.25
N ILE A 237 -5.33 -9.99 24.25
CA ILE A 237 -4.11 -9.19 24.34
C ILE A 237 -3.57 -9.04 25.76
N ASP A 238 -4.31 -9.53 26.75
CA ASP A 238 -3.90 -9.46 28.14
C ASP A 238 -2.71 -10.42 28.40
N PRO A 239 -1.61 -9.95 29.01
CA PRO A 239 -0.47 -10.80 29.37
C PRO A 239 -0.81 -11.97 30.31
N LYS A 240 -1.93 -11.88 31.02
CA LYS A 240 -2.43 -12.91 31.95
C LYS A 240 -3.50 -13.80 31.32
N VAL A 241 -3.71 -13.72 30.01
CA VAL A 241 -4.68 -14.57 29.31
C VAL A 241 -4.38 -16.05 29.60
N ASP A 242 -5.43 -16.79 29.92
CA ASP A 242 -5.34 -18.21 30.24
C ASP A 242 -5.22 -19.04 28.96
N GLU A 243 -4.33 -20.04 29.00
CA GLU A 243 -4.05 -20.91 27.85
C GLU A 243 -5.30 -21.70 27.42
N LYS A 244 -6.16 -22.14 28.36
CA LYS A 244 -7.38 -22.87 28.00
C LYS A 244 -8.36 -21.97 27.27
N ALA A 245 -8.51 -20.72 27.68
CA ALA A 245 -9.34 -19.74 26.96
C ALA A 245 -8.84 -19.52 25.52
N MET A 246 -7.52 -19.35 25.35
CA MET A 246 -6.91 -19.21 24.02
C MET A 246 -7.07 -20.46 23.16
N MET A 247 -6.83 -21.65 23.73
CA MET A 247 -7.07 -22.93 23.03
C MET A 247 -8.53 -23.08 22.58
N THR A 248 -9.48 -22.67 23.45
CA THR A 248 -10.91 -22.71 23.14
C THR A 248 -11.22 -21.89 21.89
N TYR A 249 -10.70 -20.65 21.82
CA TYR A 249 -10.92 -19.78 20.66
C TYR A 249 -10.20 -20.26 19.40
N LEU A 250 -8.90 -20.59 19.52
CA LEU A 250 -8.06 -20.95 18.37
C LEU A 250 -8.44 -22.30 17.74
N SER A 251 -9.00 -23.22 18.53
CA SER A 251 -9.46 -24.54 18.03
C SER A 251 -10.61 -24.47 17.02
N GLN A 252 -11.21 -23.30 16.82
CA GLN A 252 -12.25 -23.07 15.81
C GLN A 252 -11.67 -22.91 14.39
N PHE A 253 -10.45 -22.39 14.26
CA PHE A 253 -9.83 -22.04 12.97
C PHE A 253 -9.57 -23.24 12.03
N PRO A 254 -9.19 -24.43 12.50
CA PRO A 254 -8.98 -25.59 11.63
C PRO A 254 -10.19 -25.97 10.76
N ASN A 255 -11.41 -25.63 11.21
CA ASN A 255 -12.65 -25.90 10.48
C ASN A 255 -13.32 -24.62 9.95
N ALA A 256 -12.61 -23.48 10.00
CA ALA A 256 -13.14 -22.19 9.57
C ALA A 256 -13.43 -22.19 8.06
N LYS A 257 -14.53 -21.54 7.67
CA LYS A 257 -15.00 -21.52 6.29
C LYS A 257 -15.15 -20.08 5.80
N LEU A 258 -14.54 -19.80 4.65
CA LEU A 258 -14.67 -18.50 4.02
C LEU A 258 -16.08 -18.32 3.44
N LYS A 259 -16.77 -17.27 3.89
CA LYS A 259 -18.08 -16.88 3.33
C LYS A 259 -17.93 -16.31 1.92
N GLU A 260 -18.94 -16.58 1.09
CA GLU A 260 -19.04 -15.97 -0.24
C GLU A 260 -19.12 -14.44 -0.16
N GLY A 261 -18.43 -13.76 -1.08
CA GLY A 261 -18.42 -12.29 -1.14
C GLY A 261 -17.48 -11.62 -0.14
N ALA A 262 -16.60 -12.36 0.54
CA ALA A 262 -15.61 -11.79 1.45
C ALA A 262 -14.74 -10.71 0.74
N PRO A 263 -14.49 -9.56 1.40
CA PRO A 263 -13.76 -8.44 0.81
C PRO A 263 -12.25 -8.69 0.84
N LEU A 264 -11.79 -9.68 0.08
CA LEU A 264 -10.37 -10.04 0.01
C LEU A 264 -9.56 -8.94 -0.68
N ARG A 265 -8.62 -8.36 0.06
CA ARG A 265 -7.70 -7.32 -0.40
C ARG A 265 -6.36 -7.97 -0.76
N PRO A 266 -5.81 -7.79 -1.97
CA PRO A 266 -4.51 -8.37 -2.29
C PRO A 266 -3.40 -7.77 -1.42
N LYS A 267 -2.42 -8.61 -1.04
CA LYS A 267 -1.22 -8.18 -0.28
C LYS A 267 -0.51 -7.03 -0.98
N ILE A 268 -0.16 -6.01 -0.21
CA ILE A 268 0.50 -4.82 -0.74
C ILE A 268 1.89 -5.20 -1.23
N ASN A 269 2.20 -4.87 -2.48
CA ASN A 269 3.50 -5.12 -3.07
C ASN A 269 4.05 -3.86 -3.74
N PRO A 270 4.88 -3.06 -3.05
CA PRO A 270 5.50 -1.86 -3.59
C PRO A 270 6.31 -2.13 -4.87
N ALA A 271 6.86 -3.34 -5.03
CA ALA A 271 7.60 -3.72 -6.24
C ALA A 271 6.74 -3.80 -7.51
N ARG A 272 5.41 -3.82 -7.36
CA ARG A 272 4.46 -3.80 -8.46
C ARG A 272 3.93 -2.40 -8.79
N VAL A 273 4.33 -1.38 -8.04
CA VAL A 273 4.05 0.02 -8.38
C VAL A 273 4.97 0.46 -9.51
N ARG A 274 4.40 1.15 -10.49
CA ARG A 274 5.16 1.69 -11.63
C ARG A 274 4.99 3.20 -11.66
N ALA A 275 6.10 3.92 -11.83
CA ALA A 275 6.06 5.36 -12.06
C ALA A 275 6.78 5.70 -13.36
N TYR A 276 6.15 6.55 -14.17
CA TYR A 276 6.63 6.90 -15.51
C TYR A 276 6.10 8.27 -15.96
N GLY A 277 6.79 8.88 -16.92
CA GLY A 277 6.42 10.15 -17.52
C GLY A 277 7.57 11.17 -17.52
N PRO A 278 7.42 12.27 -18.28
CA PRO A 278 8.51 13.22 -18.53
C PRO A 278 9.12 13.83 -17.26
N GLY A 279 8.33 13.99 -16.19
CA GLY A 279 8.80 14.50 -14.91
C GLY A 279 9.71 13.56 -14.12
N LEU A 280 9.89 12.30 -14.56
CA LEU A 280 10.84 11.35 -13.97
C LEU A 280 12.00 11.01 -14.90
N GLU A 281 12.01 11.56 -16.12
CA GLU A 281 13.09 11.35 -17.06
C GLU A 281 14.39 12.02 -16.58
N PRO A 282 15.56 11.40 -16.79
CA PRO A 282 16.84 11.95 -16.31
C PRO A 282 17.17 13.33 -16.86
N THR A 283 16.62 13.72 -18.02
CA THR A 283 16.84 15.00 -18.69
C THR A 283 15.57 15.48 -19.38
N GLY A 284 15.54 16.73 -19.84
CA GLY A 284 14.42 17.31 -20.60
C GLY A 284 13.46 18.17 -19.79
N ASN A 285 13.57 18.16 -18.46
CA ASN A 285 12.85 19.08 -17.58
C ASN A 285 13.58 20.42 -17.48
N THR A 286 12.82 21.53 -17.44
CA THR A 286 13.35 22.90 -17.39
C THR A 286 12.74 23.69 -16.24
N ILE A 287 13.46 24.72 -15.77
CA ILE A 287 12.97 25.63 -14.73
C ILE A 287 11.64 26.28 -15.16
N GLY A 288 10.68 26.34 -14.23
CA GLY A 288 9.39 26.99 -14.43
C GLY A 288 8.37 26.17 -15.22
N THR A 289 8.77 25.06 -15.84
CA THR A 289 7.87 24.16 -16.57
C THR A 289 7.40 23.03 -15.65
N PRO A 290 6.08 22.73 -15.55
CA PRO A 290 5.59 21.60 -14.76
C PRO A 290 6.13 20.26 -15.25
N ALA A 291 6.89 19.58 -14.39
CA ALA A 291 7.37 18.22 -14.58
C ALA A 291 6.28 17.22 -14.17
N ARG A 292 5.64 16.58 -15.14
CA ARG A 292 4.47 15.70 -14.94
C ARG A 292 4.83 14.23 -15.04
N PHE A 293 4.27 13.40 -14.17
CA PHE A 293 4.42 11.95 -14.22
C PHE A 293 3.19 11.25 -13.64
N THR A 294 3.11 9.94 -13.85
CA THR A 294 2.01 9.08 -13.40
C THR A 294 2.55 7.96 -12.53
N VAL A 295 1.83 7.63 -11.46
CA VAL A 295 2.09 6.45 -10.63
C VAL A 295 0.90 5.48 -10.74
N GLU A 296 1.16 4.24 -11.13
CA GLU A 296 0.17 3.17 -11.30
C GLU A 296 0.28 2.16 -10.16
N THR A 297 -0.85 1.87 -9.50
CA THR A 297 -0.88 1.06 -8.26
C THR A 297 -1.77 -0.19 -8.33
N PHE A 298 -2.44 -0.45 -9.46
CA PHE A 298 -3.41 -1.56 -9.61
C PHE A 298 -2.90 -2.90 -9.09
N SER A 299 -1.69 -3.30 -9.51
CA SER A 299 -1.09 -4.59 -9.18
C SER A 299 -0.44 -4.64 -7.80
N ALA A 300 -0.41 -3.52 -7.06
CA ALA A 300 0.33 -3.35 -5.82
C ALA A 300 -0.55 -3.41 -4.56
N GLY A 301 -1.87 -3.63 -4.69
CA GLY A 301 -2.82 -3.51 -3.57
C GLY A 301 -3.12 -2.05 -3.22
N ARG A 302 -4.09 -1.80 -2.35
CA ARG A 302 -4.50 -0.43 -1.95
C ARG A 302 -3.71 0.01 -0.71
N ALA A 303 -2.89 1.04 -0.84
CA ALA A 303 -2.10 1.62 0.25
C ALA A 303 -1.87 3.12 0.07
N GLN A 304 -1.24 3.76 1.05
CA GLN A 304 -0.85 5.16 0.99
C GLN A 304 0.35 5.37 0.04
N LEU A 305 0.21 6.35 -0.87
CA LEU A 305 1.27 6.84 -1.74
C LEU A 305 1.89 8.11 -1.13
N GLU A 306 3.22 8.14 -1.02
CA GLU A 306 3.99 9.29 -0.56
C GLU A 306 5.04 9.67 -1.63
N ILE A 307 5.12 10.95 -1.98
CA ILE A 307 6.06 11.49 -2.97
C ILE A 307 6.84 12.63 -2.34
N ILE A 308 8.16 12.51 -2.35
CA ILE A 308 9.08 13.51 -1.81
C ILE A 308 9.98 13.98 -2.95
N VAL A 309 9.84 15.25 -3.34
CA VAL A 309 10.72 15.88 -4.32
C VAL A 309 11.73 16.75 -3.59
N LEU A 310 13.02 16.52 -3.83
CA LEU A 310 14.11 17.31 -3.26
C LEU A 310 14.83 18.07 -4.37
N SER A 311 15.04 19.36 -4.13
CA SER A 311 15.84 20.23 -4.98
C SER A 311 17.35 19.92 -4.87
N PRO A 312 18.20 20.50 -5.74
CA PRO A 312 19.65 20.32 -5.67
C PRO A 312 20.27 20.80 -4.35
N SER A 313 19.61 21.74 -3.66
CA SER A 313 20.00 22.22 -2.33
C SER A 313 19.46 21.36 -1.18
N GLY A 314 18.75 20.26 -1.47
CA GLY A 314 18.15 19.36 -0.46
C GLY A 314 16.80 19.84 0.09
N GLU A 315 16.30 21.00 -0.34
CA GLU A 315 15.00 21.53 0.10
C GLU A 315 13.84 20.77 -0.57
N SER A 316 12.77 20.51 0.19
CA SER A 316 11.56 19.88 -0.34
C SER A 316 10.80 20.80 -1.29
N VAL A 317 10.40 20.27 -2.44
CA VAL A 317 9.59 20.95 -3.44
C VAL A 317 8.17 20.38 -3.42
N PRO A 318 7.13 21.23 -3.35
CA PRO A 318 5.74 20.77 -3.40
C PRO A 318 5.46 19.95 -4.67
N CYS A 319 4.83 18.80 -4.50
CA CYS A 319 4.35 17.96 -5.58
C CYS A 319 2.83 17.81 -5.44
N GLU A 320 2.11 18.20 -6.48
CA GLU A 320 0.67 17.96 -6.59
C GLU A 320 0.44 16.49 -6.90
N VAL A 321 -0.48 15.85 -6.18
CA VAL A 321 -0.83 14.44 -6.35
C VAL A 321 -2.34 14.33 -6.42
N ILE A 322 -2.86 13.91 -7.57
CA ILE A 322 -4.29 13.76 -7.82
C ILE A 322 -4.56 12.28 -8.09
N LYS A 323 -5.41 11.67 -7.29
CA LYS A 323 -5.86 10.28 -7.51
C LYS A 323 -6.90 10.25 -8.62
N ASN A 324 -6.69 9.39 -9.61
CA ASN A 324 -7.64 9.18 -10.69
C ASN A 324 -8.59 8.03 -10.33
N GLU A 325 -9.87 8.16 -10.69
CA GLU A 325 -10.88 7.11 -10.51
C GLU A 325 -10.92 6.16 -11.72
N ASP A 326 -9.74 5.71 -12.18
CA ASP A 326 -9.61 4.82 -13.32
C ASP A 326 -9.44 3.34 -12.91
N ARG A 327 -9.60 2.43 -13.87
CA ARG A 327 -9.44 0.98 -13.65
C ARG A 327 -8.02 0.60 -13.18
N ASN A 328 -7.02 1.41 -13.51
CA ASN A 328 -5.61 1.14 -13.24
C ASN A 328 -5.12 1.78 -11.91
N LEU A 329 -6.03 2.41 -11.14
CA LEU A 329 -5.73 3.07 -9.87
C LEU A 329 -4.50 3.99 -9.98
N THR A 330 -4.55 4.95 -10.91
CA THR A 330 -3.43 5.85 -11.20
C THR A 330 -3.47 7.13 -10.38
N TYR A 331 -2.29 7.75 -10.21
CA TYR A 331 -2.12 9.07 -9.61
C TYR A 331 -1.40 9.99 -10.60
N SER A 332 -2.00 11.11 -10.93
CA SER A 332 -1.38 12.17 -11.73
C SER A 332 -0.60 13.10 -10.82
N CYS A 333 0.71 13.19 -11.07
CA CYS A 333 1.66 13.91 -10.23
C CYS A 333 2.35 15.03 -11.00
N ALA A 334 2.60 16.16 -10.36
CA ALA A 334 3.33 17.28 -10.96
C ALA A 334 4.15 18.06 -9.93
N TYR A 335 5.34 18.51 -10.31
CA TYR A 335 6.12 19.47 -9.55
C TYR A 335 6.70 20.55 -10.48
N VAL A 336 7.00 21.73 -9.95
CA VAL A 336 7.58 22.83 -10.74
C VAL A 336 9.00 23.13 -10.23
N PRO A 337 10.05 22.79 -11.00
CA PRO A 337 11.42 23.11 -10.65
C PRO A 337 11.65 24.62 -10.62
N LYS A 338 12.35 25.10 -9.59
CA LYS A 338 12.69 26.53 -9.40
C LYS A 338 14.18 26.83 -9.51
N LYS A 339 15.03 25.80 -9.48
CA LYS A 339 16.49 25.90 -9.54
C LYS A 339 17.00 24.96 -10.63
N GLU A 340 18.13 25.30 -11.23
CA GLU A 340 18.87 24.40 -12.11
C GLU A 340 19.60 23.34 -11.28
N GLY A 341 19.74 22.13 -11.80
CA GLY A 341 20.58 21.08 -11.21
C GLY A 341 19.86 19.75 -11.02
N GLN A 342 20.49 18.86 -10.24
CA GLN A 342 20.01 17.50 -10.02
C GLN A 342 18.94 17.46 -8.91
N TYR A 343 17.73 17.10 -9.28
CA TYR A 343 16.61 16.83 -8.38
C TYR A 343 16.54 15.35 -8.03
N ARG A 344 16.00 15.05 -6.85
CA ARG A 344 15.74 13.67 -6.39
C ARG A 344 14.25 13.50 -6.09
N VAL A 345 13.58 12.62 -6.83
CA VAL A 345 12.16 12.27 -6.59
C VAL A 345 12.11 10.89 -5.95
N ILE A 346 11.67 10.84 -4.69
CA ILE A 346 11.50 9.60 -3.92
C ILE A 346 10.00 9.26 -3.92
N ILE A 347 9.67 8.05 -4.34
CA ILE A 347 8.29 7.56 -4.35
C ILE A 347 8.19 6.35 -3.43
N LYS A 348 7.33 6.44 -2.42
CA LYS A 348 7.08 5.39 -1.44
C LYS A 348 5.63 4.92 -1.51
N TYR A 349 5.45 3.62 -1.37
CA TYR A 349 4.15 2.97 -1.27
C TYR A 349 4.09 2.13 0.00
N SER A 350 3.14 2.44 0.89
CA SER A 350 3.08 1.85 2.23
C SER A 350 4.39 1.99 3.03
N GLY A 351 5.05 3.16 2.91
CA GLY A 351 6.30 3.48 3.61
C GLY A 351 7.57 2.88 3.00
N LYS A 352 7.48 1.97 2.02
CA LYS A 352 8.63 1.37 1.31
C LYS A 352 8.83 2.04 -0.05
N GLU A 353 10.08 2.22 -0.47
CA GLU A 353 10.39 2.76 -1.80
C GLU A 353 9.98 1.79 -2.92
N ILE A 354 9.45 2.34 -4.01
CA ILE A 354 9.11 1.58 -5.21
C ILE A 354 10.37 1.28 -6.05
N PRO A 355 10.32 0.36 -7.03
CA PRO A 355 11.44 0.13 -7.93
C PRO A 355 11.86 1.43 -8.64
N ASN A 356 13.17 1.62 -8.79
CA ASN A 356 13.82 2.80 -9.39
C ASN A 356 13.70 4.10 -8.59
N SER A 357 13.00 4.12 -7.45
CA SER A 357 13.16 5.20 -6.48
C SER A 357 14.53 5.06 -5.79
N PRO A 358 15.26 6.17 -5.58
CA PRO A 358 14.95 7.53 -6.03
C PRO A 358 15.26 7.77 -7.51
N TYR A 359 14.40 8.56 -8.17
CA TYR A 359 14.64 9.06 -9.51
C TYR A 359 15.55 10.29 -9.46
N MET A 360 16.57 10.33 -10.32
CA MET A 360 17.52 11.43 -10.46
C MET A 360 17.22 12.22 -11.73
N ILE A 361 16.78 13.47 -11.59
CA ILE A 361 16.33 14.32 -12.71
C ILE A 361 17.24 15.53 -12.83
N GLN A 362 17.95 15.66 -13.94
CA GLN A 362 18.70 16.88 -14.26
C GLN A 362 17.76 17.93 -14.87
N VAL A 363 17.50 18.99 -14.12
CA VAL A 363 16.71 20.14 -14.58
C VAL A 363 17.64 21.16 -15.20
N GLN A 364 17.35 21.55 -16.44
CA GLN A 364 18.08 22.57 -17.19
C GLN A 364 17.51 23.96 -16.94
N GLY A 365 18.29 25.01 -17.25
CA GLY A 365 17.81 26.39 -17.27
C GLY A 365 16.51 26.59 -18.07
N ALA A 366 15.79 27.68 -17.81
CA ALA A 366 14.55 27.98 -18.54
C ALA A 366 14.82 28.08 -20.05
N PRO A 367 13.94 27.54 -20.91
CA PRO A 367 14.09 27.67 -22.36
C PRO A 367 14.07 29.14 -22.75
N GLY A 368 14.97 29.54 -23.65
CA GLY A 368 15.06 30.92 -24.09
C GLY A 368 13.78 31.40 -24.80
N ASP A 369 13.41 32.67 -24.58
CA ASP A 369 12.21 33.33 -25.11
C ASP A 369 12.49 33.99 -26.48
N PRO A 370 11.97 33.45 -27.60
CA PRO A 370 12.19 34.01 -28.94
C PRO A 370 11.62 35.41 -29.11
N LYS A 371 10.61 35.81 -28.31
CA LYS A 371 9.98 37.14 -28.39
C LYS A 371 10.92 38.25 -27.98
N LYS A 372 11.97 37.92 -27.23
CA LYS A 372 12.97 38.87 -26.74
C LYS A 372 14.21 38.95 -27.63
N VAL A 373 14.25 38.20 -28.73
CA VAL A 373 15.31 38.30 -29.73
C VAL A 373 15.09 39.54 -30.59
N LYS A 374 16.07 40.44 -30.62
CA LYS A 374 16.04 41.65 -31.47
C LYS A 374 16.99 41.44 -32.64
N LEU A 375 16.57 41.83 -33.85
CA LEU A 375 17.37 41.70 -35.08
C LEU A 375 17.67 43.09 -35.65
N SER A 376 18.91 43.38 -36.04
CA SER A 376 19.24 44.62 -36.75
C SER A 376 20.46 44.48 -37.67
N GLY A 377 20.54 45.28 -38.73
CA GLY A 377 21.69 45.31 -39.63
C GLY A 377 21.33 45.33 -41.12
N PRO A 378 22.30 45.67 -41.98
CA PRO A 378 22.07 45.93 -43.41
C PRO A 378 21.53 44.71 -44.17
N GLY A 379 21.79 43.50 -43.70
CA GLY A 379 21.31 42.26 -44.30
C GLY A 379 19.82 41.98 -44.13
N ILE A 380 19.08 42.77 -43.34
CA ILE A 380 17.62 42.62 -43.13
C ILE A 380 16.86 43.94 -43.26
N GLU A 381 17.55 45.07 -43.40
CA GLU A 381 16.96 46.40 -43.53
C GLU A 381 16.62 46.73 -44.99
N ALA A 382 15.49 47.43 -45.21
CA ALA A 382 15.02 47.81 -46.54
C ALA A 382 16.02 48.65 -47.35
N ASN A 383 16.85 49.44 -46.65
CA ASN A 383 17.87 50.32 -47.25
C ASN A 383 19.30 49.74 -47.18
N GLY A 384 19.45 48.45 -46.90
CA GLY A 384 20.75 47.80 -46.68
C GLY A 384 21.71 47.75 -47.87
N ALA A 385 21.30 48.25 -49.05
CA ALA A 385 22.07 48.23 -50.29
C ALA A 385 22.66 46.84 -50.61
N ASN A 386 21.79 45.83 -50.58
CA ASN A 386 22.12 44.43 -50.86
C ASN A 386 22.13 44.19 -52.37
N PHE A 387 23.19 43.56 -52.90
CA PHE A 387 23.34 43.25 -54.32
C PHE A 387 23.88 41.83 -54.50
N VAL A 388 23.57 41.20 -55.63
CA VAL A 388 24.07 39.85 -55.96
C VAL A 388 25.59 39.78 -55.84
N GLY A 389 26.08 38.79 -55.08
CA GLY A 389 27.50 38.52 -54.88
C GLY A 389 28.18 39.38 -53.80
N ARG A 390 27.49 40.35 -53.18
CA ARG A 390 28.04 41.13 -52.06
C ARG A 390 27.71 40.43 -50.74
N ARG A 391 28.72 40.17 -49.91
CA ARG A 391 28.51 39.70 -48.53
C ARG A 391 27.80 40.78 -47.72
N THR A 392 26.72 40.41 -47.02
CA THR A 392 25.96 41.26 -46.10
C THR A 392 25.82 40.57 -44.75
N PHE A 393 25.34 41.30 -43.75
CA PHE A 393 25.23 40.79 -42.38
C PHE A 393 24.11 41.44 -41.59
N PHE A 394 23.65 40.75 -40.54
CA PHE A 394 22.82 41.32 -39.48
C PHE A 394 23.16 40.67 -38.15
N ASN A 395 22.77 41.32 -37.05
CA ASN A 395 23.00 40.86 -35.70
C ASN A 395 21.70 40.36 -35.07
N ALA A 396 21.79 39.28 -34.28
CA ALA A 396 20.71 38.83 -33.40
C ALA A 396 21.13 39.01 -31.93
N PHE A 397 20.40 39.88 -31.22
CA PHE A 397 20.60 40.18 -29.81
C PHE A 397 19.73 39.27 -28.96
N THR A 398 20.36 38.41 -28.15
CA THR A 398 19.69 37.37 -27.33
C THR A 398 19.87 37.58 -25.83
N ALA A 399 20.45 38.71 -25.39
CA ALA A 399 20.77 38.95 -23.98
C ALA A 399 19.54 38.86 -23.05
N GLU A 400 18.38 39.32 -23.52
CA GLU A 400 17.11 39.25 -22.78
C GLU A 400 16.35 37.94 -23.04
N ALA A 401 16.78 37.16 -24.04
CA ALA A 401 16.09 35.96 -24.50
C ALA A 401 16.47 34.72 -23.68
N GLY A 402 17.53 34.73 -22.87
CA GLY A 402 17.94 33.55 -22.09
C GLY A 402 18.77 32.55 -22.91
N ALA A 403 18.92 31.33 -22.40
CA ALA A 403 19.76 30.31 -23.04
C ALA A 403 19.02 29.65 -24.22
N GLY A 404 19.68 29.54 -25.38
CA GLY A 404 19.09 28.91 -26.56
C GLY A 404 20.01 28.91 -27.77
N THR A 405 19.75 28.00 -28.71
CA THR A 405 20.47 27.93 -30.00
C THR A 405 19.78 28.79 -31.04
N LEU A 406 20.55 29.51 -31.85
CA LEU A 406 20.07 30.33 -32.97
C LEU A 406 20.21 29.58 -34.30
N ALA A 407 19.16 29.59 -35.12
CA ALA A 407 19.20 29.09 -36.49
C ALA A 407 18.58 30.12 -37.46
N VAL A 408 19.06 30.14 -38.70
CA VAL A 408 18.60 31.07 -39.74
C VAL A 408 18.39 30.35 -41.06
N GLU A 409 17.24 30.59 -41.68
CA GLU A 409 16.92 30.13 -43.03
C GLU A 409 16.74 31.35 -43.95
N ILE A 410 17.34 31.29 -45.14
CA ILE A 410 17.18 32.34 -46.17
C ILE A 410 16.55 31.71 -47.39
N THR A 411 15.32 32.12 -47.70
CA THR A 411 14.58 31.68 -48.88
C THR A 411 14.85 32.62 -50.04
N ASP A 412 15.29 32.08 -51.19
CA ASP A 412 15.51 32.86 -52.41
C ASP A 412 14.18 33.28 -53.09
N PRO A 413 14.20 34.17 -54.10
CA PRO A 413 12.98 34.69 -54.74
C PRO A 413 12.13 33.62 -55.44
N ILE A 414 12.70 32.43 -55.67
CA ILE A 414 12.00 31.29 -56.28
C ILE A 414 11.64 30.20 -55.24
N GLY A 415 11.78 30.51 -53.95
CA GLY A 415 11.31 29.66 -52.84
C GLY A 415 12.32 28.63 -52.35
N ARG A 416 13.57 28.60 -52.83
CA ARG A 416 14.57 27.62 -52.39
C ARG A 416 15.32 28.10 -51.16
N LYS A 417 15.54 27.18 -50.22
CA LYS A 417 16.22 27.43 -48.92
C LYS A 417 17.70 27.05 -48.90
N ASP A 418 18.13 26.14 -49.80
CA ASP A 418 19.50 25.61 -49.79
C ASP A 418 20.50 26.47 -50.59
N THR A 419 20.00 27.47 -51.32
CA THR A 419 20.80 28.31 -52.23
C THR A 419 21.81 29.16 -51.45
N ILE A 420 21.47 29.59 -50.23
CA ILE A 420 22.25 30.51 -49.39
C ILE A 420 22.43 29.86 -48.02
N LYS A 421 23.68 29.55 -47.66
CA LYS A 421 24.02 29.05 -46.32
C LYS A 421 24.54 30.22 -45.47
N PRO A 422 23.77 30.75 -44.52
CA PRO A 422 24.25 31.80 -43.64
C PRO A 422 25.33 31.26 -42.71
N ARG A 423 26.36 32.06 -42.46
CA ARG A 423 27.39 31.79 -41.45
C ARG A 423 26.99 32.51 -40.18
N ILE A 424 26.83 31.76 -39.09
CA ILE A 424 26.48 32.28 -37.77
C ILE A 424 27.75 32.22 -36.91
N THR A 425 28.19 33.35 -36.37
CA THR A 425 29.34 33.44 -35.45
C THR A 425 28.96 34.22 -34.20
N ARG A 426 29.71 33.98 -33.12
CA ARG A 426 29.55 34.69 -31.84
C ARG A 426 30.92 34.81 -31.18
N ALA A 427 31.25 35.98 -30.63
CA ALA A 427 32.55 36.23 -30.01
C ALA A 427 32.63 35.65 -28.58
N ASP A 428 31.58 35.81 -27.78
CA ASP A 428 31.43 35.28 -26.42
C ASP A 428 29.93 35.09 -26.08
N GLU A 429 29.61 34.59 -24.89
CA GLU A 429 28.22 34.36 -24.45
C GLU A 429 27.39 35.63 -24.20
N GLN A 430 27.99 36.83 -24.25
CA GLN A 430 27.30 38.10 -24.04
C GLN A 430 27.15 38.93 -25.34
N SER A 431 27.97 38.64 -26.34
CA SER A 431 27.96 39.28 -27.65
C SER A 431 26.74 38.86 -28.47
N PRO A 432 26.21 39.73 -29.33
CA PRO A 432 25.18 39.32 -30.28
C PRO A 432 25.72 38.26 -31.25
N TYR A 433 24.83 37.43 -31.78
CA TYR A 433 25.18 36.57 -32.90
C TYR A 433 25.34 37.44 -34.15
N LEU A 434 26.43 37.23 -34.89
CA LEU A 434 26.66 37.83 -36.20
C LEU A 434 26.26 36.81 -37.28
N ILE A 435 25.32 37.20 -38.13
CA ILE A 435 24.82 36.37 -39.22
C ILE A 435 25.31 37.00 -40.53
N GLU A 436 26.20 36.31 -41.24
CA GLU A 436 26.71 36.73 -42.54
C GLU A 436 26.16 35.85 -43.66
N TYR A 437 25.76 36.44 -44.77
CA TYR A 437 25.35 35.68 -45.94
C TYR A 437 25.64 36.44 -47.25
N THR A 438 25.64 35.71 -48.37
CA THR A 438 25.89 36.28 -49.70
C THR A 438 24.73 35.92 -50.62
N PRO A 439 23.88 36.89 -51.02
CA PRO A 439 22.82 36.67 -51.99
C PRO A 439 23.37 36.23 -53.34
N LYS A 440 22.75 35.19 -53.94
CA LYS A 440 23.16 34.64 -55.24
C LYS A 440 22.21 35.01 -56.39
N MET A 441 21.02 35.48 -56.09
CA MET A 441 19.98 35.83 -57.06
C MET A 441 19.49 37.25 -56.79
N GLU A 442 19.02 37.92 -57.83
CA GLU A 442 18.32 39.20 -57.72
C GLU A 442 16.86 38.93 -57.35
N GLY A 443 16.27 39.79 -56.52
CA GLY A 443 14.87 39.70 -56.12
C GLY A 443 14.66 39.72 -54.61
N GLU A 444 13.40 39.56 -54.19
CA GLU A 444 13.00 39.56 -52.78
C GLU A 444 13.32 38.21 -52.13
N HIS A 445 14.21 38.23 -51.14
CA HIS A 445 14.53 37.07 -50.29
C HIS A 445 13.72 37.14 -49.00
N ARG A 446 13.54 36.01 -48.32
CA ARG A 446 12.91 35.96 -46.99
C ARG A 446 13.86 35.38 -45.96
N VAL A 447 14.12 36.12 -44.89
CA VAL A 447 14.97 35.69 -43.78
C VAL A 447 14.09 35.25 -42.61
N THR A 448 14.19 33.98 -42.23
CA THR A 448 13.50 33.41 -41.07
C THR A 448 14.53 33.07 -40.00
N VAL A 449 14.29 33.50 -38.76
CA VAL A 449 15.19 33.26 -37.63
C VAL A 449 14.46 32.44 -36.57
N TYR A 450 15.15 31.45 -36.01
CA TYR A 450 14.67 30.60 -34.94
C TYR A 450 15.58 30.71 -33.73
N PHE A 451 14.99 30.69 -32.53
CA PHE A 451 15.68 30.68 -31.25
C PHE A 451 15.07 29.63 -30.33
N ALA A 452 15.90 28.79 -29.71
CA ALA A 452 15.44 27.65 -28.90
C ALA A 452 14.42 26.75 -29.63
N GLY A 453 14.57 26.59 -30.95
CA GLY A 453 13.68 25.79 -31.81
C GLY A 453 12.36 26.45 -32.20
N GLN A 454 12.07 27.66 -31.71
CA GLN A 454 10.86 28.41 -32.05
C GLN A 454 11.18 29.61 -32.96
N GLN A 455 10.30 29.93 -33.91
CA GLN A 455 10.47 31.05 -34.82
C GLN A 455 10.37 32.39 -34.07
N VAL A 456 11.31 33.30 -34.33
CA VAL A 456 11.26 34.67 -33.81
C VAL A 456 10.07 35.39 -34.47
N PRO A 457 9.11 35.93 -33.69
CA PRO A 457 7.84 36.44 -34.22
C PRO A 457 7.95 37.56 -35.26
N THR A 458 9.05 38.32 -35.25
CA THR A 458 9.31 39.40 -36.22
C THR A 458 9.76 38.88 -37.59
N THR A 459 9.92 37.57 -37.76
CA THR A 459 10.32 36.92 -39.01
C THR A 459 9.15 36.09 -39.58
N PRO A 460 9.08 35.85 -40.90
CA PRO A 460 10.08 36.12 -41.94
C PRO A 460 10.18 37.60 -42.33
N LEU A 461 11.41 38.09 -42.54
CA LEU A 461 11.69 39.45 -43.01
C LEU A 461 11.96 39.47 -44.52
N PRO A 462 11.28 40.33 -45.31
CA PRO A 462 11.57 40.49 -46.74
C PRO A 462 12.82 41.35 -46.95
N VAL A 463 13.73 40.88 -47.81
CA VAL A 463 15.00 41.56 -48.13
C VAL A 463 15.13 41.74 -49.63
N LYS A 464 15.19 42.99 -50.09
CA LYS A 464 15.39 43.31 -51.51
C LYS A 464 16.87 43.23 -51.87
N VAL A 465 17.20 42.39 -52.85
CA VAL A 465 18.55 42.24 -53.41
C VAL A 465 18.56 42.73 -54.84
N GLY A 466 19.35 43.76 -55.13
CA GLY A 466 19.53 44.32 -56.47
C GLY A 466 20.59 43.61 -57.32
N PRO A 467 20.76 44.00 -58.59
CA PRO A 467 21.69 43.37 -59.53
C PRO A 467 23.16 43.57 -59.11
N ARG A 468 24.05 42.69 -59.58
CA ARG A 468 25.50 42.80 -59.33
C ARG A 468 26.02 44.13 -59.88
N LYS A 469 26.69 44.93 -59.05
CA LYS A 469 27.38 46.14 -59.53
C LYS A 469 28.62 45.76 -60.36
N CYS A 470 28.58 45.99 -61.68
CA CYS A 470 29.76 45.94 -62.54
C CYS A 470 30.49 47.29 -62.50
N TYR A 471 31.74 47.28 -62.02
CA TYR A 471 32.65 48.43 -62.15
C TYR A 471 33.50 48.27 -63.42
N THR A 472 32.87 48.34 -64.59
CA THR A 472 33.59 48.43 -65.87
C THR A 472 32.74 49.21 -66.86
N CYS A 473 32.96 50.52 -66.91
CA CYS A 473 32.85 51.43 -68.07
C CYS A 473 32.80 52.86 -67.54
N ILE A 474 33.95 53.48 -67.26
CA ILE A 474 34.25 54.92 -67.44
C ILE A 474 35.77 55.06 -67.31
N PHE A 475 36.47 54.91 -68.44
CA PHE A 475 37.76 55.56 -68.70
C PHE A 475 37.96 55.59 -70.23
N ARG A 476 37.80 56.81 -70.80
CA ARG A 476 38.67 57.43 -71.84
C ARG A 476 38.69 56.79 -73.26
N ILE A 477 38.59 57.46 -74.43
CA ILE A 477 39.03 58.78 -75.00
C ILE A 477 38.20 58.98 -76.31
N LEU A 478 37.50 60.08 -76.56
CA LEU A 478 37.92 61.35 -77.20
C LEU A 478 38.56 61.28 -78.62
N ARG A 479 37.80 61.83 -79.59
CA ARG A 479 38.19 62.57 -80.84
C ARG A 479 38.28 61.85 -82.20
N SER A 480 37.43 62.29 -83.13
CA SER A 480 37.78 62.88 -84.44
C SER A 480 36.52 63.54 -85.03
N THR A 481 36.34 64.86 -84.88
CA THR A 481 36.41 65.91 -85.93
C THR A 481 35.29 65.86 -86.98
N ASP A 482 34.30 66.77 -86.87
CA ASP A 482 34.16 67.87 -87.83
C ASP A 482 33.09 68.88 -87.39
N GLN A 483 33.45 70.15 -87.53
CA GLN A 483 32.64 71.36 -87.37
C GLN A 483 31.67 71.53 -88.59
N PRO A 484 30.77 72.53 -88.68
CA PRO A 484 30.73 73.79 -87.92
C PRO A 484 29.35 74.35 -87.49
N ILE A 485 29.41 75.41 -86.65
CA ILE A 485 28.61 76.68 -86.67
C ILE A 485 27.09 76.56 -86.44
N LEU A 486 26.36 77.46 -85.77
CA LEU A 486 26.58 78.64 -84.92
C LEU A 486 25.15 79.14 -84.60
N PHE A 487 24.85 79.36 -83.33
CA PHE A 487 23.94 80.37 -82.75
C PHE A 487 22.49 80.64 -83.21
N GLN A 488 21.77 81.16 -82.20
CA GLN A 488 20.56 82.02 -82.18
C GLN A 488 19.21 81.28 -82.24
N ILE A 489 18.26 81.49 -81.31
CA ILE A 489 18.06 82.49 -80.24
C ILE A 489 17.52 81.77 -79.00
#